data_AF-A0A969RYX0-F1
#
_entry.id   AF-A0A969RYX0-F1
#
_cell.length_a   1.000
_cell.length_b   1.000
_cell.length_c   1.000
_cell.angle_alpha   90.00
_cell.angle_beta   90.00
_cell.angle_gamma   90.00
#
_symmetry.space_group_name_H-M   'P 1'
#
loop_
_entity.id
_entity.type
_entity.pdbx_description
1 polymer ?
#
loop_
_entity_poly.entity_id
_entity_poly.type
_entity_poly.pdbx_seq_one_letter_code
_entity_poly.pdbx_strand_id
1 'polypeptide(L)' 'MSEEKQRRAMFEARLSERGITHELLAKQLDVTTRTVGRWVAGDSMPSLSPSQYAELLELLNWSHKELLAAFSVEPAKKNA' A
#
# COMPACT_ATOMS: atom_id res chain seq x y z
N MET A 1 4.50 6.57 -19.73
CA MET A 1 4.45 5.56 -18.65
C MET A 1 3.07 5.70 -18.02
N SER A 2 2.21 4.68 -18.10
CA SER A 2 0.86 4.75 -17.53
C SER A 2 0.93 4.84 -16.00
N GLU A 3 0.08 5.66 -15.38
CA GLU A 3 0.03 5.88 -13.93
C GLU A 3 -0.08 4.57 -13.14
N GLU A 4 -0.80 3.59 -13.68
CA GLU A 4 -0.96 2.25 -13.10
C GLU A 4 0.39 1.51 -12.94
N LYS A 5 1.30 1.67 -13.91
CA LYS A 5 2.66 1.09 -13.83
C LYS A 5 3.52 1.79 -12.78
N GLN A 6 3.29 3.09 -12.56
CA GLN A 6 3.96 3.88 -11.52
C GLN A 6 3.50 3.43 -10.13
N ARG A 7 2.20 3.16 -9.94
CA ARG A 7 1.63 2.66 -8.67
C ARG A 7 2.20 1.29 -8.30
N ARG A 8 2.23 0.37 -9.27
CA ARG A 8 2.82 -0.97 -9.11
C ARG A 8 4.27 -0.89 -8.63
N ALA A 9 5.06 -0.07 -9.31
CA ALA A 9 6.48 0.09 -8.98
C ALA A 9 6.70 0.68 -7.58
N MET A 10 5.85 1.60 -7.11
CA MET A 10 6.07 2.29 -5.83
C MET A 10 5.83 1.38 -4.62
N PHE A 11 4.71 0.65 -4.59
CA PHE A 11 4.38 -0.23 -3.47
C PHE A 11 5.33 -1.43 -3.42
N GLU A 12 5.62 -2.05 -4.56
CA GLU A 12 6.54 -3.18 -4.66
C GLU A 12 7.98 -2.79 -4.31
N ALA A 13 8.45 -1.62 -4.77
CA ALA A 13 9.75 -1.10 -4.36
C ALA A 13 9.82 -0.92 -2.85
N ARG A 14 8.75 -0.41 -2.22
CA ARG A 14 8.75 -0.19 -0.78
C ARG A 14 8.82 -1.49 0.02
N LEU A 15 8.07 -2.51 -0.40
CA LEU A 15 8.16 -3.85 0.20
C LEU A 15 9.58 -4.40 0.08
N SER A 16 10.20 -4.23 -1.09
CA SER A 16 11.58 -4.67 -1.34
C SER A 16 12.60 -3.92 -0.47
N GLU A 17 12.47 -2.60 -0.31
CA GLU A 17 13.32 -1.78 0.57
C GLU A 17 13.22 -2.23 2.04
N ARG A 18 12.04 -2.68 2.46
CA ARG A 18 11.77 -3.17 3.82
C ARG A 18 12.13 -4.64 4.00
N GLY A 19 12.50 -5.36 2.94
CA GLY A 19 12.69 -6.80 2.97
C GLY A 19 11.41 -7.58 3.29
N ILE A 20 10.24 -7.00 3.01
CA ILE A 20 8.94 -7.60 3.30
C ILE A 20 8.46 -8.35 2.06
N THR A 21 8.18 -9.64 2.21
CA THR A 21 7.56 -10.45 1.15
C THR A 21 6.05 -10.32 1.18
N HIS A 22 5.38 -10.64 0.07
CA HIS A 22 3.91 -10.63 0.01
C HIS A 22 3.29 -11.58 1.04
N GLU A 23 3.92 -12.73 1.28
CA GLU A 23 3.47 -13.72 2.27
C GLU A 23 3.62 -13.21 3.70
N LEU A 24 4.74 -12.54 4.00
CA LEU A 24 4.96 -11.95 5.32
C LEU A 24 3.93 -10.84 5.58
N LEU A 25 3.72 -9.94 4.62
CA LEU A 25 2.73 -8.87 4.74
C LEU A 25 1.32 -9.43 4.93
N ALA A 26 0.97 -10.45 4.14
CA ALA A 26 -0.32 -11.11 4.23
C ALA A 26 -0.54 -11.73 5.62
N LYS A 27 0.47 -12.44 6.13
CA LYS A 27 0.43 -13.06 7.46
C LYS A 27 0.33 -12.03 8.59
N GLN A 28 1.08 -10.93 8.51
CA GLN A 28 1.06 -9.88 9.53
C GLN A 28 -0.30 -9.19 9.60
N LEU A 29 -0.88 -8.86 8.45
CA LEU A 29 -2.15 -8.14 8.37
C LEU A 29 -3.38 -9.05 8.41
N ASP A 30 -3.19 -10.36 8.58
CA ASP A 30 -4.25 -11.38 8.52
C ASP A 30 -5.11 -11.28 7.24
N VAL A 31 -4.44 -11.14 6.09
CA VAL A 31 -5.08 -11.13 4.76
C VAL A 31 -4.49 -12.23 3.88
N THR A 32 -5.10 -12.46 2.72
CA THR A 32 -4.54 -13.42 1.76
C THR A 32 -3.42 -12.79 0.94
N THR A 33 -2.43 -13.59 0.53
CA THR A 33 -1.38 -13.18 -0.42
C THR A 33 -1.96 -12.67 -1.74
N ARG A 34 -3.13 -13.19 -2.15
CA ARG A 34 -3.88 -12.69 -3.32
C ARG A 34 -4.38 -11.27 -3.12
N THR A 35 -4.85 -10.93 -1.92
CA THR A 35 -5.27 -9.56 -1.55
C THR A 35 -4.08 -8.61 -1.65
N VAL A 36 -2.93 -9.00 -1.09
CA VAL A 36 -1.68 -8.22 -1.21
C VAL A 36 -1.26 -8.06 -2.68
N GLY A 37 -1.34 -9.12 -3.48
CA GLY A 37 -1.04 -9.06 -4.91
C GLY A 37 -1.92 -8.06 -5.67
N ARG A 38 -3.21 -7.93 -5.31
CA ARG A 38 -4.11 -6.91 -5.88
C ARG A 38 -3.73 -5.49 -5.47
N TRP A 39 -3.25 -5.30 -4.24
CA TRP A 39 -2.74 -3.99 -3.81
C TRP A 39 -1.48 -3.61 -4.58
N VAL A 40 -0.54 -4.53 -4.70
CA VAL A 40 0.69 -4.35 -5.48
C VAL A 40 0.36 -4.10 -6.95
N ALA A 41 -0.65 -4.76 -7.50
CA ALA A 41 -1.12 -4.53 -8.87
C ALA A 41 -1.83 -3.17 -9.07
N GLY A 42 -2.25 -2.51 -7.99
CA GLY A 42 -3.05 -1.29 -8.03
C GLY A 42 -4.53 -1.53 -8.33
N ASP A 43 -4.97 -2.80 -8.39
CA ASP A 43 -6.37 -3.20 -8.65
C ASP A 43 -7.32 -2.83 -7.50
N SER A 44 -6.79 -2.68 -6.28
CA SER A 44 -7.59 -2.39 -5.09
C SER A 44 -6.79 -1.69 -4.01
N MET A 45 -7.43 -0.79 -3.28
CA MET A 45 -6.86 -0.17 -2.07
C MET A 45 -6.96 -1.13 -0.88
N PRO A 46 -6.07 -1.04 0.14
CA PRO A 46 -6.18 -1.84 1.36
C PRO A 46 -7.47 -1.52 2.12
N SER A 47 -8.46 -2.42 2.02
CA SER A 47 -9.67 -2.39 2.85
C SER A 47 -9.39 -3.18 4.13
N LEU A 48 -8.80 -2.50 5.10
CA LEU A 48 -8.34 -3.05 6.36
C LEU A 48 -9.12 -2.43 7.53
N SER A 49 -9.19 -3.16 8.66
CA SER A 49 -9.63 -2.53 9.91
C SER A 49 -8.65 -1.43 10.33
N PRO A 50 -9.07 -0.47 11.18
CA PRO A 50 -8.19 0.62 11.62
C PRO A 50 -6.87 0.13 12.24
N SER A 51 -6.90 -0.96 13.00
CA SER A 51 -5.71 -1.58 13.61
C SER A 51 -4.76 -2.17 12.56
N GLN A 52 -5.28 -2.98 11.64
CA GLN A 52 -4.49 -3.53 10.53
C GLN A 52 -3.95 -2.42 9.60
N TYR A 53 -4.71 -1.34 9.42
CA TYR A 53 -4.27 -0.20 8.63
C TYR A 53 -3.09 0.52 9.30
N ALA A 54 -3.12 0.69 10.62
CA ALA A 54 -2.00 1.25 11.38
C ALA A 54 -0.76 0.36 11.26
N GLU A 55 -0.91 -0.97 11.43
CA GLU A 55 0.18 -1.93 11.26
C GLU A 55 0.78 -1.89 9.85
N LEU A 56 -0.05 -1.78 8.81
CA LEU A 56 0.42 -1.63 7.43
C LEU A 56 1.31 -0.38 7.28
N LEU A 57 0.88 0.76 7.82
CA LEU A 57 1.64 2.00 7.78
C LEU A 57 2.97 1.89 8.54
N GLU A 58 2.99 1.21 9.69
CA GLU A 58 4.21 0.97 10.45
C GLU A 58 5.18 0.03 9.72
N LEU A 59 4.67 -1.09 9.18
CA LEU A 59 5.47 -2.06 8.41
C LEU A 59 6.12 -1.43 7.18
N LEU A 60 5.35 -0.62 6.45
CA LEU A 60 5.86 0.13 5.29
C LEU A 60 6.65 1.37 5.71
N ASN A 61 6.55 1.80 6.98
CA ASN A 61 7.01 3.09 7.47
C ASN A 61 6.63 4.20 6.48
N TRP A 62 5.33 4.24 6.21
CA TRP A 62 4.67 5.23 5.39
C TRP A 62 3.65 5.96 6.25
N SER A 63 3.45 7.23 5.95
CA SER A 63 2.29 7.97 6.42
C SER A 63 1.05 7.60 5.60
N HIS A 64 -0.13 7.87 6.16
CA HIS A 64 -1.40 7.74 5.44
C HIS A 64 -1.38 8.48 4.09
N LYS A 65 -0.70 9.64 4.01
CA LYS A 65 -0.57 10.41 2.77
C LYS A 65 0.30 9.70 1.72
N GLU A 66 1.39 9.07 2.12
CA GLU A 66 2.27 8.33 1.22
C GLU A 66 1.58 7.08 0.68
N LEU A 67 0.83 6.37 1.55
CA LEU A 67 -0.01 5.27 1.10
C LEU A 67 -1.05 5.75 0.09
N LEU A 68 -1.80 6.82 0.40
CA LEU A 68 -2.76 7.41 -0.54
C LEU A 68 -2.09 7.87 -1.84
N ALA A 69 -0.89 8.43 -1.81
CA ALA A 69 -0.16 8.82 -3.01
C ALA A 69 0.21 7.59 -3.88
N ALA A 70 0.54 6.47 -3.26
CA ALA A 70 0.82 5.21 -3.95
C ALA A 70 -0.43 4.60 -4.61
N PHE A 71 -1.62 4.81 -4.05
CA PHE A 71 -2.89 4.29 -4.58
C PHE A 71 -3.72 5.31 -5.37
N SER A 72 -3.38 6.59 -5.25
CA SER A 72 -4.06 7.79 -5.75
C SER A 72 -5.60 7.77 -5.61
N VAL A 73 -6.06 8.31 -4.49
CA VAL A 73 -7.18 9.26 -4.48
C VAL A 73 -6.55 10.59 -4.08
N GLU A 74 -6.58 11.60 -4.96
CA GLU A 74 -6.00 12.91 -4.66
C GLU A 74 -6.54 13.46 -3.32
N PRO A 75 -5.70 13.82 -2.33
CA PRO A 75 -6.11 14.84 -1.39
C PRO A 75 -6.02 16.16 -2.16
N ALA A 76 -7.14 16.57 -2.76
CA ALA A 76 -7.31 17.91 -3.29
C ALA A 76 -6.68 18.90 -2.30
N LYS A 77 -5.66 19.63 -2.77
CA LYS A 77 -5.13 20.80 -2.07
C LYS A 77 -6.32 21.72 -1.78
N LYS A 78 -6.83 21.72 -0.55
CA LYS A 78 -7.56 22.89 -0.04
C LYS A 78 -6.50 23.85 0.47
N ASN A 79 -6.12 24.78 -0.40
CA ASN A 79 -5.62 26.07 0.04
C ASN A 79 -6.65 26.66 1.01
N ALA A 80 -6.22 26.98 2.22
CA ALA A 80 -6.89 27.89 3.13
C ALA A 80 -5.83 28.86 3.64
#